data_AF-A0AAF0TAG9-F1
#
_entry.id   AF-A0AAF0TAG9-F1
#
_cell.length_a   1.000
_cell.length_b   1.000
_cell.length_c   1.000
_cell.angle_alpha   90.00
_cell.angle_beta   90.00
_cell.angle_gamma   90.00
#
_symmetry.space_group_name_H-M   'P 1'
#
loop_
_entity.id
_entity.type
_entity.pdbx_description
1 polymer ?
#
loop_
_entity_poly.entity_id
_entity_poly.type
_entity_poly.pdbx_seq_one_letter_code
_entity_poly.pdbx_strand_id
1 'polypeptide(L)'
;MDLILASKKADKTMMEVEGVGGYYGWSNSQFPLLSQKKLAAGLLLLHPHGFSQPYYSVSSKIGYVCEGECIVGLISPEDSKEEVIKLQKGDALPLTLKTVSWWYNDGDSEFKIIFLGEYDDEYTPGEYCGFCLAGFIGTLNGFSNEFIAKSFHMTKTESE
;
A
#
# COMPACT_ATOMS: atom_id res chain seq x y z
N MET A 1 14.00 -10.79 -27.43
CA MET A 1 12.99 -11.58 -26.69
C MET A 1 11.65 -10.98 -27.05
N ASP A 2 10.77 -11.76 -27.67
CA ASP A 2 9.47 -11.24 -28.10
C ASP A 2 8.59 -10.98 -26.89
N LEU A 3 8.08 -9.75 -26.78
CA LEU A 3 7.16 -9.33 -25.73
C LEU A 3 5.78 -9.89 -26.05
N ILE A 4 5.39 -10.94 -25.34
CA ILE A 4 4.00 -11.43 -25.36
C ILE A 4 3.15 -10.41 -24.57
N LEU A 5 2.56 -9.46 -25.30
CA LEU A 5 1.63 -8.47 -24.77
C LEU A 5 0.25 -9.12 -24.63
N ALA A 6 0.00 -9.78 -23.50
CA ALA A 6 -1.30 -10.29 -23.12
C ALA A 6 -1.78 -9.61 -21.83
N SER A 7 -3.07 -9.35 -21.71
CA SER A 7 -3.67 -8.91 -20.44
C SER A 7 -3.42 -9.96 -19.35
N LYS A 8 -2.96 -9.52 -18.18
CA LYS A 8 -2.68 -10.36 -17.01
C LYS A 8 -3.43 -9.82 -15.80
N LYS A 9 -4.07 -10.70 -15.05
CA LYS A 9 -4.62 -10.38 -13.72
C LYS A 9 -3.50 -10.46 -12.68
N ALA A 10 -3.68 -9.78 -11.54
CA ALA A 10 -2.82 -9.99 -10.38
C ALA A 10 -2.85 -11.48 -10.00
N ASP A 11 -1.68 -12.07 -9.79
CA ASP A 11 -1.49 -13.51 -9.59
C ASP A 11 -0.91 -13.83 -8.21
N LYS A 12 -0.53 -12.81 -7.43
CA LYS A 12 -0.06 -12.95 -6.06
C LYS A 12 -1.01 -12.27 -5.09
N THR A 13 -1.46 -12.99 -4.07
CA THR A 13 -2.09 -12.40 -2.88
C THR A 13 -0.99 -12.08 -1.88
N MET A 14 -0.82 -10.80 -1.55
CA MET A 14 0.15 -10.36 -0.53
C MET A 14 -0.52 -10.29 0.85
N MET A 15 -1.76 -9.79 0.89
CA MET A 15 -2.58 -9.72 2.08
C MET A 15 -4.05 -9.76 1.70
N GLU A 16 -4.87 -10.46 2.47
CA GLU A 16 -6.32 -10.47 2.32
C GLU A 16 -6.95 -10.60 3.70
N VAL A 17 -7.92 -9.73 3.98
CA VAL A 17 -8.62 -9.66 5.25
C VAL A 17 -10.12 -9.68 4.96
N GLU A 18 -10.79 -10.70 5.49
CA GLU A 18 -12.23 -10.90 5.29
C GLU A 18 -13.02 -9.64 5.69
N GLY A 19 -13.93 -9.22 4.82
CA GLY A 19 -14.77 -8.03 5.03
C GLY A 19 -14.06 -6.67 4.85
N VAL A 20 -12.73 -6.64 4.71
CA VAL A 20 -11.96 -5.40 4.52
C VAL A 20 -11.48 -5.28 3.07
N GLY A 21 -10.93 -6.36 2.52
CA GLY A 21 -10.34 -6.38 1.18
C GLY A 21 -8.92 -6.94 1.20
N GLY A 22 -8.08 -6.53 0.26
CA GLY A 22 -6.75 -7.12 0.10
C GLY A 22 -5.80 -6.32 -0.77
N TYR A 23 -4.53 -6.72 -0.68
CA TYR A 23 -3.45 -6.25 -1.53
C TYR A 23 -2.90 -7.40 -2.37
N TYR A 24 -2.90 -7.21 -3.68
CA TYR A 24 -2.49 -8.20 -4.67
C TYR A 24 -1.38 -7.64 -5.55
N GLY A 25 -0.59 -8.50 -6.17
CA GLY A 25 0.52 -8.11 -7.04
C GLY A 25 0.62 -8.94 -8.31
N TRP A 26 1.37 -8.42 -9.26
CA TRP A 26 1.77 -9.14 -10.46
C TRP A 26 3.18 -9.69 -10.29
N SER A 27 3.35 -11.00 -10.47
CA SER A 27 4.67 -11.61 -10.43
C SER A 27 5.45 -11.35 -11.72
N ASN A 28 6.77 -11.25 -11.58
CA ASN A 28 7.67 -11.15 -12.73
C ASN A 28 7.65 -12.39 -13.63
N SER A 29 7.22 -13.56 -13.14
CA SER A 29 7.09 -14.76 -13.97
C SER A 29 5.84 -14.71 -14.85
N GLN A 30 4.74 -14.13 -14.38
CA GLN A 30 3.52 -13.96 -15.16
C GLN A 30 3.51 -12.68 -16.01
N PHE A 31 4.25 -11.65 -15.59
CA PHE A 31 4.38 -10.39 -16.32
C PHE A 31 5.84 -9.91 -16.42
N PRO A 32 6.68 -10.56 -17.26
CA PRO A 32 8.12 -10.28 -17.36
C PRO A 32 8.48 -8.85 -17.81
N LEU A 33 7.52 -8.11 -18.39
CA LEU A 33 7.72 -6.71 -18.74
C LEU A 33 8.04 -5.85 -17.51
N LEU A 34 7.50 -6.19 -16.33
CA LEU A 34 7.77 -5.49 -15.08
C LEU A 34 9.25 -5.52 -14.71
N SER A 35 9.86 -6.72 -14.65
CA SER A 35 11.29 -6.85 -14.37
C SER A 35 12.18 -6.23 -15.46
N GLN A 36 11.82 -6.38 -16.73
CA GLN A 36 12.56 -5.76 -17.84
C GLN A 36 12.61 -4.22 -17.75
N LYS A 37 11.60 -3.62 -17.09
CA LYS A 37 11.50 -2.17 -16.89
C LYS A 37 11.84 -1.74 -15.47
N LYS A 38 12.25 -2.66 -14.60
CA LYS A 38 12.47 -2.42 -13.16
C LYS A 38 11.25 -1.80 -12.46
N LEU A 39 10.06 -2.27 -12.83
CA LEU A 39 8.78 -1.84 -12.29
C LEU A 39 8.15 -2.93 -11.45
N ALA A 40 7.38 -2.54 -10.45
CA ALA A 40 6.47 -3.40 -9.69
C ALA A 40 5.05 -2.87 -9.84
N ALA A 41 4.07 -3.76 -9.73
CA ALA A 41 2.65 -3.43 -9.79
C ALA A 41 1.90 -4.06 -8.63
N GLY A 42 0.98 -3.30 -8.05
CA GLY A 42 0.13 -3.72 -6.94
C GLY A 42 -1.31 -3.28 -7.14
N LEU A 43 -2.25 -4.00 -6.54
CA LEU A 43 -3.67 -3.71 -6.54
C LEU A 43 -4.14 -3.67 -5.09
N LEU A 44 -4.62 -2.51 -4.65
CA LEU A 44 -5.39 -2.41 -3.42
C LEU A 44 -6.87 -2.50 -3.79
N LEU A 45 -7.56 -3.48 -3.19
CA LEU A 45 -8.99 -3.64 -3.23
C LEU A 45 -9.53 -3.43 -1.81
N LEU A 46 -10.52 -2.54 -1.67
CA LEU A 46 -11.24 -2.36 -0.42
C LEU A 46 -12.72 -2.63 -0.63
N HIS A 47 -13.29 -3.48 0.22
CA HIS A 47 -14.74 -3.64 0.33
C HIS A 47 -15.37 -2.38 0.94
N PRO A 48 -16.70 -2.21 0.86
CA PRO A 48 -17.40 -1.11 1.52
C PRO A 48 -16.99 -1.00 2.99
N HIS A 49 -16.65 0.22 3.43
CA HIS A 49 -16.16 0.52 4.78
C HIS A 49 -14.83 -0.14 5.16
N GLY A 50 -14.11 -0.71 4.20
CA GLY A 50 -12.77 -1.26 4.39
C GLY A 50 -11.75 -0.16 4.70
N PHE A 51 -10.87 -0.42 5.68
CA PHE A 51 -9.78 0.46 6.07
C PHE A 51 -8.43 -0.22 5.84
N SER A 52 -7.58 0.40 5.01
CA SER A 52 -6.17 0.05 4.90
C SER A 52 -5.37 0.89 5.88
N GLN A 53 -4.71 0.22 6.81
CA GLN A 53 -3.85 0.83 7.82
C GLN A 53 -2.70 1.67 7.23
N PRO A 54 -2.13 2.60 8.02
CA PRO A 54 -1.01 3.42 7.58
C PRO A 54 0.19 2.57 7.11
N TYR A 55 0.64 2.86 5.90
CA TYR A 55 1.71 2.18 5.19
C TYR A 55 2.59 3.19 4.45
N TYR A 56 3.90 2.99 4.44
CA TYR A 56 4.80 3.72 3.53
C TYR A 56 5.59 2.75 2.66
N SER A 57 5.91 3.21 1.44
CA SER A 57 6.71 2.48 0.45
C SER A 57 8.15 2.99 0.45
N VAL A 58 9.11 2.09 0.23
CA VAL A 58 10.53 2.45 0.01
C VAL A 58 10.83 2.88 -1.43
N SER A 59 9.80 2.99 -2.26
CA SER A 59 9.91 3.52 -3.61
C SER A 59 8.72 4.42 -3.97
N SER A 60 8.95 5.33 -4.91
CA SER A 60 7.91 6.17 -5.50
C SER A 60 7.02 5.36 -6.44
N LYS A 61 5.72 5.64 -6.43
CA LYS A 61 4.72 4.99 -7.27
C LYS A 61 3.59 5.93 -7.64
N ILE A 62 2.88 5.61 -8.70
CA ILE A 62 1.65 6.28 -9.11
C ILE A 62 0.50 5.32 -8.89
N GLY A 63 -0.54 5.76 -8.18
CA GLY A 63 -1.81 5.06 -8.06
C GLY A 63 -2.79 5.55 -9.13
N TYR A 64 -3.55 4.64 -9.74
CA TYR A 64 -4.64 4.96 -10.66
C TYR A 64 -5.92 4.26 -10.23
N VAL A 65 -6.96 5.05 -9.95
CA VAL A 65 -8.24 4.53 -9.45
C VAL A 65 -9.03 3.93 -10.60
N CYS A 66 -9.23 2.61 -10.54
CA CYS A 66 -9.92 1.84 -11.55
C CYS A 66 -11.44 1.80 -11.30
N GLU A 67 -11.84 1.82 -10.04
CA GLU A 67 -13.24 1.64 -9.61
C GLU A 67 -13.47 2.26 -8.23
N GLY A 68 -14.69 2.74 -8.00
CA GLY A 68 -15.15 3.24 -6.71
C GLY A 68 -14.63 4.64 -6.34
N GLU A 69 -14.83 4.97 -5.07
CA GLU A 69 -14.36 6.18 -4.40
C GLU A 69 -13.67 5.79 -3.09
N CYS A 70 -12.75 6.61 -2.62
CA CYS A 70 -12.02 6.36 -1.38
C CYS A 70 -11.49 7.65 -0.78
N ILE A 71 -11.45 7.70 0.55
CA ILE A 71 -10.76 8.75 1.31
C ILE A 71 -9.33 8.25 1.58
N VAL A 72 -8.35 9.07 1.24
CA VAL A 72 -6.94 8.78 1.52
C VAL A 72 -6.35 9.89 2.37
N GLY A 73 -5.67 9.51 3.45
CA GLY A 73 -4.80 10.40 4.19
C GLY A 73 -3.35 10.20 3.80
N LEU A 74 -2.64 11.31 3.65
CA LEU A 74 -1.25 11.36 3.20
C LEU A 74 -0.44 12.18 4.20
N ILE A 75 0.71 11.64 4.62
CA ILE A 75 1.66 12.34 5.47
C ILE A 75 3.02 12.30 4.80
N SER A 76 3.55 13.48 4.50
CA SER A 76 4.86 13.65 3.86
C SER A 76 5.98 13.32 4.84
N PRO A 77 7.11 12.75 4.39
CA PRO A 77 8.29 12.61 5.24
C PRO A 77 8.90 13.97 5.64
N GLU A 78 8.67 15.02 4.84
CA GLU A 78 9.24 16.37 5.05
C GLU A 78 8.33 17.29 5.87
N ASP A 79 7.02 17.00 5.89
CA ASP A 79 6.01 17.76 6.62
C ASP A 79 5.05 16.78 7.30
N SER A 80 4.99 16.83 8.63
CA SER A 80 4.14 15.96 9.43
C SER A 80 2.66 16.33 9.34
N LYS A 81 2.30 17.38 8.59
CA LYS A 81 0.92 17.73 8.32
C LYS A 81 0.26 16.66 7.45
N GLU A 82 -0.89 16.20 7.92
CA GLU A 82 -1.75 15.29 7.18
C GLU A 82 -2.59 16.04 6.14
N GLU A 83 -2.62 15.50 4.93
CA GLU A 83 -3.54 15.88 3.87
C GLU A 83 -4.55 14.76 3.66
N VAL A 84 -5.85 15.09 3.73
CA VAL A 84 -6.93 14.14 3.50
C VAL A 84 -7.67 14.54 2.23
N ILE A 85 -7.70 13.65 1.25
CA ILE A 85 -8.32 13.88 -0.05
C ILE A 85 -9.29 12.76 -0.38
N LYS A 86 -10.31 13.08 -1.18
CA LYS A 86 -11.22 12.10 -1.75
C LYS A 86 -10.79 11.79 -3.18
N LEU A 87 -10.71 10.51 -3.50
CA LEU A 87 -10.40 9.99 -4.83
C LEU A 87 -11.62 9.28 -5.41
N GLN A 88 -11.73 9.30 -6.73
CA GLN A 88 -12.75 8.59 -7.51
C GLN A 88 -12.14 7.94 -8.74
N LYS A 89 -12.92 7.05 -9.38
CA LYS A 89 -12.54 6.40 -10.64
C LYS A 89 -11.99 7.41 -11.67
N GLY A 90 -10.82 7.09 -12.21
CA GLY A 90 -10.11 7.90 -13.19
C GLY A 90 -9.06 8.83 -12.60
N ASP A 91 -9.05 9.05 -11.29
CA ASP A 91 -8.03 9.84 -10.63
C ASP A 91 -6.67 9.13 -10.60
N ALA A 92 -5.61 9.92 -10.66
CA ALA A 92 -4.24 9.48 -10.47
C ALA A 92 -3.61 10.19 -9.28
N LEU A 93 -2.92 9.43 -8.42
CA LEU A 93 -2.26 9.94 -7.23
C LEU A 93 -0.77 9.57 -7.25
N PRO A 94 0.16 10.55 -7.34
CA PRO A 94 1.56 10.29 -7.08
C PRO A 94 1.78 10.04 -5.58
N LEU A 95 2.47 8.95 -5.26
CA LEU A 95 2.94 8.62 -3.92
C LEU A 95 4.46 8.62 -3.95
N THR A 96 5.06 9.68 -3.38
CA THR A 96 6.51 9.81 -3.32
C THR A 96 7.11 8.89 -2.26
N LEU A 97 8.41 8.63 -2.39
CA LEU A 97 9.21 7.87 -1.44
C LEU A 97 8.89 8.25 0.02
N LYS A 98 8.66 7.24 0.88
CA LYS A 98 8.38 7.39 2.33
C LYS A 98 7.10 8.16 2.70
N THR A 99 6.27 8.57 1.73
CA THR A 99 4.93 9.07 2.05
C THR A 99 4.14 7.98 2.75
N VAL A 100 3.63 8.30 3.93
CA VAL A 100 2.69 7.45 4.66
C VAL A 100 1.31 7.67 4.06
N SER A 101 0.61 6.58 3.76
CA SER A 101 -0.78 6.60 3.29
C SER A 101 -1.65 5.65 4.09
N TRP A 102 -2.87 6.06 4.42
CA TRP A 102 -3.95 5.18 4.87
C TRP A 102 -5.17 5.42 3.97
N TRP A 103 -6.05 4.42 3.88
CA TRP A 103 -7.14 4.42 2.91
C TRP A 103 -8.43 3.95 3.55
N TYR A 104 -9.53 4.63 3.28
CA TYR A 104 -10.86 4.28 3.77
C TYR A 104 -11.88 4.35 2.64
N ASN A 105 -12.51 3.21 2.34
CA ASN A 105 -13.62 3.17 1.41
C ASN A 105 -14.90 3.64 2.12
N ASP A 106 -15.25 4.92 1.96
CA ASP A 106 -16.47 5.53 2.52
C ASP A 106 -17.74 5.20 1.71
N GLY A 107 -17.62 4.45 0.60
CA GLY A 107 -18.71 4.12 -0.30
C GLY A 107 -19.35 2.74 -0.05
N ASP A 108 -20.44 2.50 -0.78
CA ASP A 108 -21.24 1.26 -0.74
C ASP A 108 -20.79 0.20 -1.77
N SER A 109 -19.76 0.49 -2.57
CA SER A 109 -19.20 -0.40 -3.58
C SER A 109 -17.72 -0.69 -3.35
N GLU A 110 -17.16 -1.67 -4.05
CA GLU A 110 -15.72 -1.92 -4.01
C GLU A 110 -14.92 -0.71 -4.55
N PHE A 111 -13.79 -0.44 -3.90
CA PHE A 111 -12.77 0.47 -4.38
C PHE A 111 -11.58 -0.32 -4.90
N LYS A 112 -11.06 0.04 -6.08
CA LYS A 112 -9.87 -0.59 -6.69
C LYS A 112 -8.91 0.45 -7.21
N ILE A 113 -7.67 0.40 -6.73
CA ILE A 113 -6.57 1.23 -7.21
C ILE A 113 -5.37 0.37 -7.57
N ILE A 114 -4.81 0.61 -8.76
CA ILE A 114 -3.57 -0.04 -9.22
C ILE A 114 -2.41 0.91 -8.96
N PHE A 115 -1.34 0.39 -8.38
CA PHE A 115 -0.08 1.08 -8.22
C PHE A 115 0.94 0.59 -9.26
N LEU A 116 1.67 1.52 -9.87
CA LEU A 116 2.83 1.25 -10.72
C LEU A 116 3.99 2.16 -10.31
N GLY A 117 5.19 1.59 -10.21
CA GLY A 117 6.33 2.29 -9.64
C GLY A 117 7.58 1.43 -9.67
N GLU A 118 8.67 2.05 -9.30
CA GLU A 118 9.98 1.40 -9.30
C GLU A 118 10.06 0.43 -8.11
N TYR A 119 10.83 -0.65 -8.25
CA TYR A 119 11.25 -1.46 -7.11
C TYR A 119 12.75 -1.35 -6.92
N ASP A 120 13.19 -1.50 -5.68
CA ASP A 120 14.60 -1.52 -5.32
C ASP A 120 15.12 -2.97 -5.31
N ASP A 121 16.14 -3.24 -6.12
CA ASP A 121 16.83 -4.53 -6.19
C ASP A 121 17.52 -4.88 -4.85
N GLU A 122 17.81 -3.89 -3.99
CA GLU A 122 18.51 -4.09 -2.72
C GLU A 122 17.63 -4.72 -1.63
N TYR A 123 16.33 -4.44 -1.62
CA TYR A 123 15.41 -4.89 -0.56
C TYR A 123 14.52 -6.04 -1.00
N THR A 124 13.83 -5.92 -2.14
CA THR A 124 12.90 -6.94 -2.65
C THR A 124 12.88 -6.95 -4.18
N PRO A 125 13.75 -7.74 -4.84
CA PRO A 125 13.79 -7.83 -6.29
C PRO A 125 12.42 -8.20 -6.87
N GLY A 126 11.80 -7.26 -7.60
CA GLY A 126 10.55 -7.49 -8.32
C GLY A 126 9.26 -7.27 -7.53
N GLU A 127 9.33 -6.79 -6.30
CA GLU A 127 8.17 -6.54 -5.46
C GLU A 127 8.24 -5.15 -4.82
N TYR A 128 7.08 -4.59 -4.48
CA TYR A 128 7.05 -3.40 -3.64
C TYR A 128 7.45 -3.77 -2.22
N CYS A 129 8.50 -3.11 -1.72
CA CYS A 129 8.83 -3.12 -0.30
C CYS A 129 8.19 -1.91 0.40
N GLY A 130 7.67 -2.16 1.58
CA GLY A 130 7.19 -1.11 2.47
C GLY A 130 6.79 -1.68 3.82
N PHE A 131 6.37 -0.77 4.69
CA PHE A 131 6.23 -1.07 6.11
C PHE A 131 4.87 -0.59 6.58
N CYS A 132 4.13 -1.49 7.24
CA CYS A 132 2.92 -1.11 7.97
C CYS A 132 3.33 -0.46 9.28
N LEU A 133 2.68 0.64 9.63
CA LEU A 133 2.94 1.36 10.88
C LEU A 133 2.02 0.92 12.02
N ALA A 134 0.91 0.25 11.69
CA ALA A 134 -0.09 -0.23 12.65
C ALA A 134 -0.54 -1.66 12.31
N GLY A 135 -1.38 -2.22 13.19
CA GLY A 135 -2.02 -3.53 13.05
C GLY A 135 -1.08 -4.72 13.28
N PHE A 136 -1.53 -5.91 12.89
CA PHE A 136 -0.85 -7.18 13.20
C PHE A 136 0.57 -7.29 12.62
N ILE A 137 0.80 -6.69 11.45
CA ILE A 137 2.12 -6.61 10.79
C ILE A 137 2.78 -5.24 10.96
N GLY A 138 2.34 -4.47 11.96
CA GLY A 138 2.87 -3.15 12.26
C GLY A 138 4.32 -3.22 12.75
N THR A 139 5.14 -2.26 12.32
CA THR A 139 6.59 -2.21 12.61
C THR A 139 6.88 -2.16 14.12
N LEU A 140 5.99 -1.58 14.92
CA LEU A 140 6.15 -1.51 16.37
C LEU A 140 6.10 -2.89 17.05
N ASN A 141 5.47 -3.91 16.44
CA ASN A 141 5.39 -5.26 17.00
C ASN A 141 6.75 -5.96 17.06
N GLY A 142 7.80 -5.40 16.45
CA GLY A 142 9.17 -5.86 16.60
C GLY A 142 9.85 -5.45 17.91
N PHE A 143 9.23 -4.57 18.71
CA PHE A 143 9.77 -4.08 19.98
C PHE A 143 8.96 -4.59 21.18
N SER A 144 9.55 -4.56 22.37
CA SER A 144 8.81 -4.89 23.60
C SER A 144 7.83 -3.78 23.97
N ASN A 145 6.68 -4.14 24.54
CA ASN A 145 5.68 -3.16 25.01
C ASN A 145 6.25 -2.21 26.07
N GLU A 146 7.23 -2.65 26.86
CA GLU A 146 7.95 -1.79 27.81
C GLU A 146 8.78 -0.72 27.09
N PHE A 147 9.48 -1.10 26.02
CA PHE A 147 10.26 -0.16 25.21
C PHE A 147 9.35 0.86 24.52
N ILE A 148 8.24 0.41 23.93
CA ILE A 148 7.24 1.28 23.30
C ILE A 148 6.66 2.25 24.33
N ALA A 149 6.19 1.75 25.48
CA ALA A 149 5.62 2.58 26.55
C ALA A 149 6.57 3.68 27.01
N LYS A 150 7.84 3.34 27.26
CA LYS A 150 8.86 4.30 27.67
C LYS A 150 9.18 5.32 26.59
N SER A 151 9.25 4.88 25.33
CA SER A 151 9.65 5.74 24.20
C SER A 151 8.56 6.75 23.83
N PHE A 152 7.29 6.36 23.91
CA PHE A 152 6.16 7.21 23.55
C PHE A 152 5.41 7.80 24.77
N HIS A 153 5.96 7.64 25.97
CA HIS A 153 5.34 8.10 27.22
C HIS A 153 3.91 7.58 27.44
N MET A 154 3.67 6.33 27.04
CA MET A 154 2.37 5.66 27.12
C MET A 154 2.24 4.84 28.40
N THR A 155 1.00 4.61 28.83
CA THR A 155 0.67 3.60 29.83
C THR A 155 0.86 2.19 29.26
N LYS A 156 0.93 1.18 30.14
CA LYS A 156 1.02 -0.22 29.73
C LYS A 156 -0.14 -0.66 28.84
N THR A 157 -1.36 -0.19 29.13
CA THR A 157 -2.56 -0.54 28.35
C THR A 157 -2.57 0.12 26.96
N GLU A 158 -1.94 1.29 26.80
CA GLU A 158 -1.83 1.95 25.51
C GLU A 158 -0.73 1.35 24.62
N SER A 159 0.21 0.59 25.19
CA SER A 159 1.30 -0.07 24.45
C SER A 159 1.10 -1.58 24.23
N GLU A 160 -0.07 -2.10 24.61
CA GLU A 160 -0.53 -3.48 24.39
C GLU A 160 -1.46 -3.56 23.17
#